data_AF-A0A965GTB1-F1
#
_entry.id   AF-A0A965GTB1-F1
#
_cell.length_a   1.000
_cell.length_b   1.000
_cell.length_c   1.000
_cell.angle_alpha   90.00
_cell.angle_beta   90.00
_cell.angle_gamma   90.00
#
_symmetry.space_group_name_H-M   'P 1'
#
loop_
_entity.id
_entity.type
_entity.pdbx_description
1 polymer ?
#
loop_
_entity_poly.entity_id
_entity_poly.type
_entity_poly.pdbx_seq_one_letter_code
_entity_poly.pdbx_strand_id
1 'polypeptide(L)' 'MERSIIRLLTCGSVDDGKSTLIGRLLVETDSIPHDTIDSTRKIRRSGSTIAAGEIDFSLLTDGLEAEREQG' A
#
# COMPACT_ATOMS: atom_id res chain seq x y z
N MET A 1 20.37 -20.03 -8.19
CA MET A 1 19.08 -19.90 -8.89
C MET A 1 18.88 -18.43 -9.19
N GLU A 2 18.75 -18.08 -10.46
CA GLU A 2 18.41 -16.73 -10.89
C GLU A 2 16.94 -16.48 -10.52
N ARG A 3 16.65 -15.38 -9.81
CA ARG A 3 15.27 -15.08 -9.41
C ARG A 3 14.51 -14.59 -10.64
N SER A 4 13.40 -15.26 -10.98
CA SER A 4 12.51 -14.80 -12.05
C SER A 4 11.89 -13.46 -11.66
N ILE A 5 11.93 -12.49 -12.58
CA ILE A 5 11.31 -11.19 -12.41
C ILE A 5 9.83 -11.30 -12.78
N ILE A 6 8.95 -10.94 -11.86
CA ILE A 6 7.51 -10.81 -12.11
C ILE A 6 7.20 -9.32 -12.29
N ARG A 7 6.51 -8.98 -13.39
CA ARG A 7 5.97 -7.64 -13.63
C ARG A 7 4.45 -7.70 -13.43
N LEU A 8 3.94 -6.94 -12.46
CA LEU A 8 2.53 -6.91 -12.09
C LEU A 8 1.92 -5.56 -12.46
N LEU A 9 0.67 -5.58 -12.91
CA LEU A 9 -0.18 -4.40 -13.13
C LEU A 9 -1.55 -4.68 -12.51
N THR A 10 -2.07 -3.75 -11.72
CA THR A 10 -3.47 -3.76 -11.26
C THR A 10 -4.26 -2.70 -12.02
N CYS A 11 -5.45 -3.05 -12.51
CA CYS A 11 -6.39 -2.12 -13.15
C CYS A 11 -7.81 -2.32 -12.60
N GLY A 12 -8.65 -1.29 -12.68
CA GLY A 12 -9.97 -1.25 -12.03
C GLY A 12 -10.41 0.19 -11.70
N SER A 13 -11.68 0.36 -11.34
CA SER A 13 -12.31 1.63 -10.98
C SER A 13 -11.65 2.29 -9.75
N VAL A 14 -11.92 3.59 -9.56
CA VAL A 14 -11.63 4.28 -8.29
C VAL A 14 -12.31 3.50 -7.15
N ASP A 15 -11.62 3.39 -6.01
CA ASP A 15 -12.04 2.66 -4.80
C ASP A 15 -12.12 1.11 -4.89
N ASP A 16 -11.73 0.50 -6.03
CA ASP A 16 -11.64 -0.98 -6.15
C ASP A 16 -10.50 -1.62 -5.32
N GLY A 17 -9.74 -0.82 -4.56
CA GLY A 17 -8.70 -1.35 -3.66
C GLY A 17 -7.39 -1.80 -4.35
N LYS A 18 -7.11 -1.32 -5.57
CA LYS A 18 -5.87 -1.62 -6.32
C LYS A 18 -4.59 -1.35 -5.50
N SER A 19 -4.50 -0.14 -4.96
CA SER A 19 -3.39 0.31 -4.08
C SER A 19 -3.26 -0.57 -2.84
N THR A 20 -4.39 -0.88 -2.20
CA THR A 20 -4.46 -1.78 -1.03
C THR A 20 -3.92 -3.18 -1.35
N LEU A 21 -4.27 -3.73 -2.52
CA LEU A 21 -3.79 -5.05 -2.96
C LEU A 21 -2.26 -5.05 -3.16
N ILE A 22 -1.72 -4.05 -3.87
CA ILE A 22 -0.28 -3.93 -4.07
C ILE A 22 0.43 -3.76 -2.72
N GLY A 23 -0.04 -2.87 -1.86
CA GLY A 23 0.53 -2.64 -0.54
C GLY A 23 0.55 -3.91 0.31
N ARG A 24 -0.53 -4.70 0.28
CA ARG A 24 -0.59 -5.98 0.99
C ARG A 24 0.40 -7.01 0.45
N LEU A 25 0.50 -7.14 -0.88
CA LEU A 25 1.48 -8.04 -1.50
C LEU A 25 2.90 -7.68 -1.05
N LEU A 26 3.27 -6.39 -1.08
CA LEU A 26 4.59 -5.93 -0.69
C LEU A 26 4.91 -6.22 0.80
N VAL A 27 3.92 -6.16 1.68
CA VAL A 27 4.07 -6.53 3.10
C VAL A 27 4.20 -8.03 3.28
N GLU A 28 3.32 -8.82 2.66
CA GLU A 28 3.32 -10.28 2.81
C GLU A 28 4.54 -10.95 2.16
N THR A 29 5.16 -10.31 1.17
CA THR A 29 6.42 -10.77 0.55
C THR A 29 7.67 -10.20 1.22
N ASP A 30 7.54 -9.59 2.41
CA ASP A 30 8.66 -9.00 3.17
C ASP A 30 9.50 -8.02 2.33
N SER A 31 8.82 -7.28 1.44
CA SER A 31 9.45 -6.37 0.48
C SER A 31 9.49 -4.92 0.97
N ILE A 32 8.94 -4.66 2.16
CA ILE A 32 8.89 -3.35 2.81
C ILE A 32 9.57 -3.44 4.18
N PRO A 33 10.46 -2.50 4.52
CA PRO A 33 11.05 -2.41 5.86
C PRO A 33 10.00 -2.34 6.99
N HIS A 34 10.23 -3.06 8.09
CA HIS A 34 9.27 -3.14 9.20
C HIS A 34 8.98 -1.79 9.88
N ASP A 35 9.95 -0.88 9.93
CA ASP A 35 9.76 0.49 10.45
C ASP A 35 8.77 1.29 9.60
N THR A 36 8.77 1.06 8.29
CA THR A 36 7.80 1.66 7.35
C THR A 36 6.40 1.10 7.60
N ILE A 37 6.28 -0.22 7.79
CA ILE A 37 5.02 -0.89 8.17
C ILE A 37 4.49 -0.37 9.52
N ASP A 38 5.36 -0.18 10.51
CA ASP A 38 4.95 0.34 11.81
C ASP A 38 4.58 1.82 11.77
N SER A 39 5.17 2.59 10.84
CA SER A 39 4.79 3.99 10.63
C SER A 39 3.37 4.10 10.06
N THR A 40 2.98 3.22 9.13
CA THR A 40 1.64 3.26 8.51
C THR A 40 0.54 2.87 9.48
N ARG A 41 0.82 2.02 10.48
CA ARG A 41 -0.12 1.73 11.59
C ARG A 41 -0.45 2.94 12.46
N LYS A 42 0.44 3.94 12.49
CA LYS A 42 0.27 5.19 13.27
C LYS A 42 -0.41 6.29 12.47
N ILE A 43 -0.30 6.24 11.15
CA ILE A 43 -0.89 7.22 10.24
C ILE A 43 -2.31 6.77 9.91
N ARG A 44 -3.28 7.67 10.06
CA ARG A 44 -4.68 7.38 9.75
C ARG A 44 -5.32 8.54 9.01
N ARG A 45 -5.94 8.24 7.87
CA ARG A 45 -6.72 9.23 7.11
C ARG A 45 -8.00 9.59 7.86
N SER A 46 -8.42 10.85 7.73
CA SER A 46 -9.72 11.29 8.21
C SER A 46 -10.82 10.46 7.52
N GLY A 47 -11.74 9.88 8.28
CA GLY A 47 -12.79 9.00 7.76
C GLY A 47 -12.35 7.55 7.48
N SER A 48 -11.13 7.14 7.85
CA SER A 48 -10.67 5.76 7.67
C SER A 48 -11.52 4.75 8.45
N THR A 49 -11.97 3.71 7.75
CA THR A 49 -12.69 2.56 8.31
C THR A 49 -11.77 1.53 8.98
N ILE A 50 -10.45 1.67 8.80
CA ILE A 50 -9.46 0.75 9.40
C ILE A 50 -9.30 1.07 10.88
N ALA A 51 -9.27 0.01 11.70
CA ALA A 51 -9.15 0.12 13.15
C ALA A 51 -7.80 0.74 13.56
N ALA A 52 -7.79 1.47 14.68
CA ALA A 52 -6.56 2.04 15.20
C ALA A 52 -5.55 0.93 15.54
N GLY A 53 -4.31 1.05 15.05
CA GLY A 53 -3.25 0.05 15.23
C GLY A 53 -3.17 -0.99 14.12
N GLU A 54 -4.20 -1.11 13.27
CA GLU A 54 -4.15 -1.92 12.06
C GLU A 54 -3.41 -1.21 10.93
N ILE A 55 -2.89 -1.99 9.99
CA ILE A 55 -2.20 -1.44 8.83
C ILE A 55 -3.19 -1.01 7.75
N ASP A 56 -3.07 0.24 7.32
CA ASP A 56 -3.69 0.71 6.09
C ASP A 56 -2.72 0.52 4.91
N PHE A 57 -2.93 -0.57 4.16
CA PHE A 57 -2.01 -0.96 3.09
C PHE A 57 -1.96 0.04 1.92
N SER A 58 -3.02 0.83 1.69
CA SER A 58 -3.00 1.80 0.59
C SER A 58 -1.94 2.89 0.84
N LEU A 59 -1.67 3.23 2.10
CA LEU A 59 -0.68 4.24 2.46
C LEU A 59 0.76 3.90 2.02
N LEU A 60 1.05 2.62 1.74
CA LEU A 60 2.36 2.16 1.26
C LEU A 60 2.60 2.49 -0.21
N THR A 61 1.53 2.64 -1.00
CA THR A 61 1.59 2.91 -2.44
C THR A 61 1.17 4.33 -2.78
N ASP A 62 0.31 4.95 -1.96
CA ASP A 62 -0.21 6.31 -2.18
C ASP A 62 0.86 7.40 -1.94
N GLY A 63 2.07 7.01 -1.52
CA GLY A 63 3.26 7.87 -1.46
C GLY A 63 3.93 8.11 -2.82
N LEU A 64 3.54 7.40 -3.88
CA LEU A 64 3.97 7.67 -5.25
C LEU A 64 3.32 8.99 -5.71
N GLU A 65 4.16 10.02 -5.88
CA GLU A 65 3.85 11.44 -6.10
C GLU A 65 2.68 11.75 -7.06
N ALA A 66 2.38 10.87 -8.01
CA ALA A 66 1.37 11.06 -9.06
C ALA A 66 -0.08 11.20 -8.55
N GLU A 67 -0.46 10.57 -7.42
CA GLU A 67 -1.83 10.71 -6.90
C GLU A 67 -2.02 11.96 -6.03
N ARG A 68 -0.93 12.52 -5.47
CA ARG A 68 -0.99 13.73 -4.65
C ARG A 68 -1.09 15.01 -5.50
N GLU A 69 -0.63 14.96 -6.75
CA GLU A 69 -0.73 16.07 -7.72
C GLU A 69 -2.05 16.09 -8.52
N GLN A 70 -2.81 14.97 -8.54
CA GLN A 70 -4.13 14.92 -9.18
C GLN A 70 -5.30 15.34 -8.27
N GLY A 71 -5.00 15.74 -7.02
CA GLY A 71 -5.95 16.38 -6.10
C GLY A 71 -6.01 17.89 -6.27
#